data_AF-A0A819AS46-F1
#
_entry.id   AF-A0A819AS46-F1
#
_cell.length_a   1.000
_cell.length_b   1.000
_cell.length_c   1.000
_cell.angle_alpha   90.00
_cell.angle_beta   90.00
_cell.angle_gamma   90.00
#
_symmetry.space_group_name_H-M   'P 1'
#
loop_
_entity.id
_entity.type
_entity.pdbx_description
1 polymer ?
#
loop_
_entity_poly.entity_id
_entity_poly.type
_entity_poly.pdbx_seq_one_letter_code
_entity_poly.pdbx_strand_id
1 'polypeptide(L)'
;MELETTNGSIKGSIDSTKGITAETVNGSIRFNIGSKVSAKVQADVVNGSVKVEGLNFKDLTGEKYKKYFKGTLGTGDAIIKLETTNGSIKLTGNDSNTEI
;
A
#
# COMPACT_ATOMS: atom_id res chain seq x y z
N MET A 1 12.99 -2.64 3.36
CA MET A 1 13.33 -3.16 2.01
C MET A 1 12.94 -2.09 1.01
N GLU A 2 13.75 -1.92 -0.04
CA GLU A 2 13.55 -0.87 -1.06
C GLU A 2 13.38 -1.54 -2.42
N LEU A 3 12.34 -1.14 -3.15
CA LEU A 3 11.97 -1.66 -4.46
C LEU A 3 11.80 -0.49 -5.42
N GLU A 4 12.55 -0.45 -6.50
CA GLU A 4 12.45 0.59 -7.52
C GLU A 4 12.18 -0.04 -8.89
N THR A 5 11.27 0.55 -9.67
CA THR A 5 11.11 0.18 -11.08
C THR A 5 10.67 1.38 -11.93
N THR A 6 11.27 1.56 -13.10
CA THR A 6 10.93 2.71 -13.97
C THR A 6 9.73 2.42 -14.89
N ASN A 7 9.65 1.22 -15.46
CA ASN A 7 8.59 0.82 -16.40
C ASN A 7 8.14 -0.62 -16.11
N GLY A 8 7.26 -0.78 -15.12
CA GLY A 8 6.89 -2.11 -14.63
C GLY A 8 5.85 -2.07 -13.53
N SER A 9 5.32 -3.24 -13.15
CA SER A 9 4.39 -3.32 -12.02
C SER A 9 5.04 -4.01 -10.84
N ILE A 10 5.07 -3.32 -9.69
CA ILE A 10 5.52 -3.90 -8.43
C ILE A 10 4.36 -4.69 -7.85
N LYS A 11 4.56 -6.00 -7.61
CA LYS A 11 3.61 -6.85 -6.90
C LYS A 11 4.32 -7.44 -5.69
N GLY A 12 3.67 -7.39 -4.53
CA GLY A 12 4.20 -8.02 -3.33
C GLY A 12 3.12 -8.35 -2.32
N SER A 13 3.45 -9.23 -1.39
CA SER A 13 2.64 -9.52 -0.21
C SER A 13 3.43 -9.11 1.02
N ILE A 14 2.73 -8.44 1.93
CA ILE A 14 3.24 -7.96 3.21
C ILE A 14 2.63 -8.84 4.27
N ASP A 15 3.41 -9.85 4.66
CA ASP A 15 3.07 -10.78 5.75
C ASP A 15 3.86 -10.48 7.03
N SER A 16 4.86 -9.57 6.96
CA SER A 16 5.71 -9.19 8.09
C SER A 16 5.95 -7.68 8.11
N THR A 17 6.00 -7.10 9.30
CA THR A 17 6.09 -5.66 9.62
C THR A 17 7.47 -5.05 9.36
N LYS A 18 8.37 -5.71 8.61
CA LYS A 18 9.64 -5.10 8.21
C LYS A 18 9.33 -4.05 7.15
N GLY A 19 9.27 -2.78 7.54
CA GLY A 19 8.90 -1.65 6.68
C GLY A 19 9.42 -1.72 5.24
N ILE A 20 8.57 -1.30 4.30
CA ILE A 20 8.77 -1.46 2.86
C ILE A 20 8.62 -0.11 2.19
N THR A 21 9.59 0.23 1.36
CA THR A 21 9.52 1.39 0.47
C THR A 21 9.49 0.88 -0.96
N ALA A 22 8.50 1.31 -1.74
CA ALA A 22 8.41 0.97 -3.15
C ALA A 22 8.18 2.24 -3.98
N GLU A 23 9.01 2.43 -4.99
CA GLU A 23 8.98 3.58 -5.88
C GLU A 23 8.86 3.14 -7.33
N THR A 24 8.00 3.81 -8.10
CA THR A 24 7.91 3.54 -9.54
C THR A 24 7.51 4.73 -10.39
N VAL A 25 8.18 4.93 -11.52
CA VAL A 25 7.88 6.09 -12.39
C VAL A 25 6.65 5.84 -13.26
N ASN A 26 6.63 4.78 -14.08
CA ASN A 26 5.48 4.41 -14.91
C ASN A 26 5.08 2.96 -14.62
N GLY A 27 4.06 2.78 -13.77
CA GLY A 27 3.82 1.46 -13.21
C GLY A 27 2.58 1.33 -12.36
N SER A 28 2.24 0.09 -12.01
CA SER A 28 1.21 -0.15 -10.99
C SER A 28 1.83 -0.84 -9.79
N ILE A 29 1.56 -0.32 -8.60
CA ILE A 29 1.99 -0.90 -7.35
C ILE A 29 0.81 -1.67 -6.77
N ARG A 30 1.00 -2.97 -6.53
CA ARG A 30 0.01 -3.85 -5.91
C ARG A 30 0.62 -4.52 -4.69
N PHE A 31 0.11 -4.17 -3.51
CA PHE A 31 0.49 -4.86 -2.28
C PHE A 31 -0.72 -5.53 -1.63
N ASN A 32 -0.53 -6.79 -1.27
CA ASN A 32 -1.45 -7.51 -0.41
C ASN A 32 -0.97 -7.39 1.04
N ILE A 33 -1.83 -6.99 1.97
CA ILE A 33 -1.50 -6.88 3.38
C ILE A 33 -2.35 -7.89 4.15
N GLY A 34 -1.72 -8.75 4.95
CA GLY A 34 -2.46 -9.70 5.79
C GLY A 34 -3.20 -9.01 6.95
N SER A 35 -4.36 -9.52 7.37
CA SER A 35 -5.15 -8.94 8.47
C SER A 35 -4.42 -8.84 9.81
N LYS A 36 -3.38 -9.66 10.03
CA LYS A 36 -2.56 -9.65 11.26
C LYS A 36 -1.41 -8.63 11.22
N VAL A 37 -1.24 -7.89 10.12
CA VAL A 37 -0.12 -6.95 9.94
C VAL A 37 -0.49 -5.56 10.42
N SER A 38 0.38 -4.99 11.26
CA SER A 38 0.27 -3.62 11.76
C SER A 38 1.29 -2.71 11.07
N ALA A 39 0.81 -1.74 10.29
CA ALA A 39 1.67 -0.86 9.51
C ALA A 39 1.01 0.48 9.18
N LYS A 40 1.78 1.56 9.20
CA LYS A 40 1.41 2.85 8.63
C LYS A 40 1.67 2.82 7.13
N VAL A 41 0.62 2.99 6.35
CA VAL A 41 0.69 3.06 4.90
C VAL A 41 0.64 4.51 4.47
N GLN A 42 1.59 4.89 3.62
CA GLN A 42 1.62 6.14 2.91
C GLN A 42 1.77 5.84 1.42
N ALA A 43 0.85 6.34 0.63
CA ALA A 43 0.81 6.17 -0.82
C ALA A 43 0.67 7.54 -1.49
N ASP A 44 1.63 7.84 -2.35
CA ASP A 44 1.80 9.11 -3.05
C ASP A 44 1.83 8.81 -4.55
N VAL A 45 0.92 9.41 -5.33
CA VAL A 45 0.87 9.29 -6.79
C VAL A 45 0.75 10.65 -7.46
N VAL A 46 1.67 10.97 -8.38
CA VAL A 46 1.66 12.27 -9.08
C VAL A 46 0.52 12.32 -10.11
N ASN A 47 0.31 11.25 -10.87
CA ASN A 47 -0.67 11.16 -11.94
C ASN A 47 -1.31 9.76 -11.98
N GLY A 48 -2.48 9.65 -11.36
CA GLY A 48 -3.19 8.39 -11.24
C GLY A 48 -4.10 8.31 -10.02
N SER A 49 -4.30 7.10 -9.50
CA SER A 49 -5.22 6.87 -8.39
C SER A 49 -4.71 5.84 -7.39
N VAL A 50 -5.06 6.06 -6.13
CA VAL A 50 -4.85 5.10 -5.04
C VAL A 50 -6.17 4.39 -4.74
N LYS A 51 -6.19 3.07 -4.86
CA LYS A 51 -7.31 2.20 -4.54
C LYS A 51 -6.98 1.33 -3.33
N VAL A 52 -7.90 1.27 -2.39
CA VAL A 52 -7.72 0.53 -1.14
C VAL A 52 -8.98 -0.28 -0.85
N GLU A 53 -8.84 -1.61 -0.77
CA GLU A 53 -9.95 -2.55 -0.62
C GLU A 53 -9.64 -3.59 0.48
N GLY A 54 -10.64 -3.98 1.27
CA GLY A 54 -10.48 -5.06 2.26
C GLY A 54 -9.57 -4.75 3.45
N LEU A 55 -9.28 -3.47 3.72
CA LEU A 55 -8.40 -3.03 4.81
C LEU A 55 -9.08 -1.98 5.68
N ASN A 56 -9.01 -2.15 7.00
CA ASN A 56 -9.54 -1.23 7.99
C ASN A 56 -8.45 -0.30 8.51
N PHE A 57 -8.28 0.83 7.82
CA PHE A 57 -7.34 1.88 8.23
C PHE A 57 -7.95 2.78 9.31
N LYS A 58 -7.17 3.06 10.34
CA LYS A 58 -7.37 4.12 11.33
C LYS A 58 -6.58 5.37 10.91
N ASP A 59 -7.00 6.54 11.36
CA ASP A 59 -6.34 7.83 11.06
C ASP A 59 -6.11 8.07 9.56
N LEU A 60 -7.16 7.81 8.78
CA LEU A 60 -7.17 8.07 7.34
C LEU A 60 -6.98 9.56 7.08
N THR A 61 -5.85 9.91 6.49
CA THR A 61 -5.49 11.27 6.10
C THR A 61 -5.24 11.27 4.61
N GLY A 62 -6.09 11.96 3.84
CA GLY A 62 -6.10 11.89 2.38
C GLY A 62 -7.39 11.26 1.89
N GLU A 63 -8.05 11.94 0.97
CA GLU A 63 -9.27 11.44 0.37
C GLU A 63 -8.93 10.17 -0.41
N LYS A 64 -9.50 9.02 0.00
CA LYS A 64 -9.72 7.86 -0.87
C LYS A 64 -10.10 8.45 -2.24
N TYR A 65 -9.36 8.15 -3.31
CA TYR A 65 -9.51 8.71 -4.67
C TYR A 65 -8.71 9.97 -5.05
N LYS A 66 -7.75 10.45 -4.24
CA LYS A 66 -6.77 11.48 -4.68
C LYS A 66 -5.36 10.93 -4.86
N LYS A 67 -4.47 11.83 -5.27
CA LYS A 67 -3.02 11.67 -5.44
C LYS A 67 -2.26 11.26 -4.17
N TYR A 68 -2.91 11.31 -3.01
CA TYR A 68 -2.30 11.06 -1.72
C TYR A 68 -3.24 10.25 -0.83
N PHE A 69 -2.68 9.24 -0.17
CA PHE A 69 -3.38 8.43 0.81
C PHE A 69 -2.44 8.09 1.96
N LYS A 70 -2.88 8.35 3.18
CA LYS A 70 -2.20 7.92 4.40
C LYS A 70 -3.20 7.28 5.33
N GLY A 71 -2.82 6.15 5.91
CA GLY A 71 -3.65 5.43 6.88
C GLY A 71 -2.80 4.52 7.75
N THR A 72 -3.26 4.31 8.97
CA THR A 72 -2.61 3.39 9.91
C THR A 72 -3.42 2.09 9.98
N LEU A 73 -2.79 0.98 9.65
CA LEU A 73 -3.36 -0.35 9.83
C LEU A 73 -2.88 -0.93 11.17
N GLY A 74 -3.81 -1.41 12.00
CA GLY A 74 -3.50 -1.99 13.30
C GLY A 74 -2.84 -0.99 14.27
N THR A 75 -1.69 -1.37 14.82
CA THR A 75 -0.87 -0.58 15.77
C THR A 75 0.15 0.34 15.10
N GLY A 76 0.39 0.16 13.79
CA GLY A 76 1.30 1.03 13.03
C GLY A 76 2.80 0.85 13.34
N ASP A 77 3.22 -0.36 13.72
CA ASP A 77 4.62 -0.68 14.08
C ASP A 77 5.58 -0.63 12.89
N ALA A 78 5.08 -0.89 11.68
CA ALA A 78 5.82 -0.76 10.43
C ALA A 78 5.46 0.51 9.67
N ILE A 79 6.31 0.91 8.72
CA ILE A 79 5.98 1.95 7.74
C ILE A 79 6.08 1.35 6.34
N ILE A 80 5.04 1.56 5.54
CA ILE A 80 4.95 1.18 4.14
C ILE A 80 4.79 2.47 3.33
N LYS A 81 5.79 2.78 2.50
CA LYS A 81 5.81 3.98 1.68
C LYS A 81 5.78 3.60 0.21
N LEU A 82 4.77 4.07 -0.51
CA LEU A 82 4.54 3.75 -1.91
C LEU A 82 4.51 5.05 -2.71
N GLU A 83 5.44 5.21 -3.64
CA GLU A 83 5.53 6.40 -4.47
C GLU A 83 5.42 6.03 -5.95
N THR A 84 4.59 6.76 -6.69
CA THR A 84 4.55 6.61 -8.14
C THR A 84 4.29 7.89 -8.91
N THR A 85 4.92 8.06 -10.07
CA THR A 85 4.69 9.25 -10.91
C THR A 85 3.45 9.08 -11.78
N ASN A 86 3.41 8.08 -12.66
CA ASN A 86 2.28 7.78 -13.53
C ASN A 86 1.84 6.34 -13.32
N GLY A 87 0.72 6.15 -12.63
CA GLY A 87 0.42 4.80 -12.16
C GLY A 87 -0.81 4.66 -11.31
N SER A 88 -1.10 3.43 -10.92
CA SER A 88 -2.14 3.15 -9.92
C SER A 88 -1.53 2.37 -8.76
N ILE A 89 -1.87 2.80 -7.55
CA ILE A 89 -1.50 2.09 -6.34
C ILE A 89 -2.74 1.35 -5.87
N LYS A 90 -2.67 0.03 -5.76
CA LYS A 90 -3.75 -0.80 -5.24
C LYS A 90 -3.28 -1.57 -4.02
N LEU A 91 -4.03 -1.39 -2.93
CA LEU A 91 -3.83 -2.07 -1.66
C LEU A 91 -5.01 -2.98 -1.41
N THR A 92 -4.74 -4.25 -1.19
CA THR A 92 -5.77 -5.25 -0.86
C THR A 92 -5.44 -5.91 0.46
N GLY A 93 -6.42 -5.98 1.35
CA GLY A 93 -6.32 -6.81 2.54
C GLY A 93 -6.81 -8.19 2.23
N ASN A 94 -5.99 -9.20 2.52
CA ASN A 94 -6.51 -10.55 2.58
C ASN A 94 -7.05 -10.75 3.98
N ASP A 95 -8.37 -10.55 4.13
CA ASP A 95 -9.10 -11.09 5.27
C ASP A 95 -9.18 -12.61 5.10
N SER A 96 -8.05 -13.28 5.37
CA SER A 96 -8.01 -14.72 5.51
C SER A 96 -8.68 -15.11 6.83
N ASN A 97 -9.99 -14.88 6.92
CA ASN A 97 -10.90 -15.70 7.68
C ASN A 97 -11.43 -16.82 6.77
N THR A 98 -10.52 -17.56 6.14
CA THR A 98 -10.83 -18.87 5.57
C THR A 98 -10.19 -19.89 6.48
N GLU A 99 -10.84 -20.11 7.62
CA GLU A 99 -10.80 -21.42 8.27
C GLU A 99 -11.62 -22.37 7.38
N ILE A 100 -10.96 -23.38 6.82
CA ILE A 100 -11.55 -24.68 6.50
C ILE A 100 -10.55 -25.76 6.89
#